data_AF-A0A7S3LDL8-F1
#
_entry.id   AF-A0A7S3LDL8-F1
#
_cell.length_a   1.000
_cell.length_b   1.000
_cell.length_c   1.000
_cell.angle_alpha   90.00
_cell.angle_beta   90.00
_cell.angle_gamma   90.00
#
_symmetry.space_group_name_H-M   'P 1'
#
loop_
_entity.id
_entity.type
_entity.pdbx_description
1 polymer ?
#
loop_
_entity_poly.entity_id
_entity_poly.type
_entity_poly.pdbx_seq_one_letter_code
_entity_poly.pdbx_strand_id
1 'polypeptide(L)'
;MPGSVVEISPESEIKFELSSGEATPKAVITLKHPGGSAGSVAFKVKTTQPRRYLVRPNQGIITAGKTEEVQILLVEKDKNSLYQSFLRLGQAALDNCKDKFLVQSTFLRPSDSLSAGDYDGLTEFWTKLASNPNDPSLPPISNKKLTVIHTGISSEGSTERGGTVPAGAGAETELEQMKKKYDELVAFSVNLTAERDVLNNTLEQTKRDLNRYMAKAAAKDNSGGAAGERSVGSTGGSSGFSFFTVLMVALIFWLAGCYSQAQGKASFLQSIPVLGSKFESPIAAAPVTPSSPPKTTTTTEEL
;
A
#
# COMPACT_ATOMS: atom_id res chain seq x y z
N MET A 1 -11.82 -23.85 26.99
CA MET A 1 -11.63 -22.88 25.89
C MET A 1 -12.86 -22.01 25.86
N PRO A 2 -12.78 -20.69 26.05
CA PRO A 2 -13.96 -19.84 25.88
C PRO A 2 -14.47 -20.05 24.44
N GLY A 3 -15.73 -20.48 24.33
CA GLY A 3 -16.36 -20.80 23.05
C GLY A 3 -16.35 -19.61 22.10
N SER A 4 -16.42 -19.90 20.80
CA SER A 4 -16.51 -18.83 19.80
C SER A 4 -17.75 -17.97 20.06
N VAL A 5 -17.53 -16.67 20.24
CA VAL A 5 -18.58 -15.68 20.53
C VAL A 5 -19.50 -15.47 19.31
N VAL A 6 -18.99 -15.73 18.11
CA VAL A 6 -19.66 -15.48 16.83
C VAL A 6 -19.38 -16.65 15.88
N GLU A 7 -20.42 -17.15 15.23
CA GLU A 7 -20.31 -18.11 14.13
C GLU A 7 -19.89 -17.35 12.86
N ILE A 8 -18.81 -17.79 12.20
CA ILE A 8 -18.28 -17.13 11.01
C ILE A 8 -18.37 -18.09 9.83
N SER A 9 -19.02 -17.65 8.76
CA SER A 9 -19.10 -18.37 7.49
C SER A 9 -18.54 -17.50 6.37
N PRO A 10 -17.60 -17.97 5.55
CA PRO A 10 -16.88 -19.25 5.63
C PRO A 10 -15.97 -19.37 6.87
N GLU A 11 -15.70 -20.61 7.32
CA GLU A 11 -15.04 -20.83 8.61
C GLU A 11 -13.54 -20.52 8.63
N SER A 12 -12.83 -20.75 7.52
CA SER A 12 -11.36 -20.71 7.49
C SER A 12 -10.80 -19.92 6.31
N GLU A 13 -11.53 -19.82 5.20
CA GLU A 13 -10.97 -19.36 3.93
C GLU A 13 -11.89 -18.34 3.25
N ILE A 14 -11.31 -17.25 2.76
CA ILE A 14 -11.98 -16.23 1.96
C ILE A 14 -11.49 -16.41 0.51
N LYS A 15 -12.41 -16.77 -0.37
CA LYS A 15 -12.11 -17.01 -1.79
C LYS A 15 -12.43 -15.77 -2.63
N PHE A 16 -11.49 -15.39 -3.49
CA PHE A 16 -11.68 -14.37 -4.52
C PHE A 16 -11.55 -15.01 -5.90
N GLU A 17 -12.57 -14.81 -6.73
CA GLU A 17 -12.55 -15.27 -8.12
C GLU A 17 -12.09 -14.13 -9.02
N LEU A 18 -11.04 -14.36 -9.80
CA LEU A 18 -10.43 -13.37 -10.66
C LEU A 18 -10.90 -13.64 -12.10
N SER A 19 -11.68 -12.72 -12.65
CA SER A 19 -12.18 -12.77 -14.02
C SER A 19 -11.78 -11.51 -14.81
N SER A 20 -11.84 -11.55 -16.14
CA SER A 20 -11.55 -10.37 -16.97
C SER A 20 -12.62 -9.27 -16.83
N GLY A 21 -13.87 -9.64 -16.56
CA GLY A 21 -15.00 -8.70 -16.56
C GLY A 21 -15.24 -7.97 -15.24
N GLU A 22 -14.74 -8.50 -14.12
CA GLU A 22 -14.93 -7.90 -12.80
C GLU A 22 -13.71 -7.05 -12.39
N ALA A 23 -13.93 -5.74 -12.18
CA ALA A 23 -12.86 -4.83 -11.77
C ALA A 23 -12.44 -5.03 -10.30
N THR A 24 -13.41 -5.29 -9.42
CA THR A 24 -13.20 -5.42 -7.96
C THR A 24 -13.87 -6.68 -7.41
N PRO A 25 -13.20 -7.84 -7.45
CA PRO A 25 -13.70 -9.09 -6.88
C PRO A 25 -14.16 -8.90 -5.44
N LYS A 26 -15.37 -9.36 -5.17
CA LYS A 26 -15.99 -9.28 -3.84
C LYS A 26 -16.09 -10.66 -3.20
N ALA A 27 -15.65 -10.74 -1.95
CA ALA A 27 -15.96 -11.85 -1.05
C ALA A 27 -16.85 -11.34 0.09
N VAL A 28 -17.71 -12.21 0.61
CA VAL A 28 -18.57 -11.90 1.76
C VAL A 28 -18.28 -12.90 2.87
N ILE A 29 -18.09 -12.38 4.08
CA ILE A 29 -18.11 -13.18 5.29
C ILE A 29 -19.36 -12.82 6.10
N THR A 30 -20.00 -13.84 6.63
CA THR A 30 -21.22 -13.76 7.42
C THR A 30 -20.87 -14.00 8.88
N LEU A 31 -21.18 -13.04 9.73
CA LEU A 31 -20.95 -13.07 11.17
C LEU A 31 -22.30 -13.25 11.87
N LYS A 32 -22.53 -14.39 12.51
CA LYS A 32 -23.81 -14.72 13.14
C LYS A 32 -23.67 -14.85 14.66
N HIS A 33 -24.55 -14.16 15.37
CA HIS A 33 -24.71 -14.34 16.80
C HIS A 33 -25.66 -15.51 17.08
N PRO A 34 -25.24 -16.61 17.74
CA PRO A 34 -26.06 -17.82 17.90
C PRO A 34 -27.32 -17.62 18.76
N GLY A 35 -27.38 -16.56 19.55
CA GLY A 35 -28.59 -16.12 20.26
C GLY A 35 -28.77 -16.74 21.64
N GLY A 36 -27.83 -17.58 22.09
CA GLY A 36 -27.82 -18.16 23.43
C GLY A 36 -27.58 -17.16 24.57
N SER A 37 -27.20 -15.92 24.26
CA SER A 37 -27.02 -14.82 25.19
C SER A 37 -27.80 -13.59 24.73
N ALA A 38 -28.42 -12.86 25.66
CA ALA A 38 -29.16 -11.63 25.37
C ALA A 38 -28.25 -10.42 25.06
N GLY A 39 -26.95 -10.51 25.38
CA GLY A 39 -25.98 -9.45 25.12
C GLY A 39 -25.62 -9.33 23.65
N SER A 40 -25.41 -8.09 23.18
CA SER A 40 -24.87 -7.82 21.84
C SER A 40 -23.38 -8.14 21.78
N VAL A 41 -22.87 -8.38 20.58
CA VAL A 41 -21.45 -8.66 20.35
C VAL A 41 -20.85 -7.59 19.46
N ALA A 42 -19.73 -6.99 19.87
CA ALA A 42 -18.93 -6.14 19.02
C ALA A 42 -17.95 -6.98 18.19
N PHE A 43 -17.76 -6.62 16.93
CA PHE A 43 -16.75 -7.24 16.06
C PHE A 43 -15.82 -6.19 15.43
N LYS A 44 -14.62 -6.64 15.07
CA LYS A 44 -13.63 -5.88 14.31
C LYS A 44 -12.87 -6.80 13.37
N VAL A 45 -12.73 -6.38 12.13
CA VAL A 45 -12.03 -7.11 11.07
C VAL A 45 -10.72 -6.40 10.77
N LYS A 46 -9.62 -7.16 10.85
CA LYS A 46 -8.26 -6.70 10.56
C LYS A 46 -7.68 -7.55 9.45
N THR A 47 -6.73 -6.99 8.69
CA THR A 47 -6.06 -7.69 7.60
C THR A 47 -4.56 -7.46 7.65
N THR A 48 -3.79 -8.42 7.15
CA THR A 48 -2.34 -8.26 6.92
C THR A 48 -2.04 -7.33 5.75
N GLN A 49 -2.99 -7.08 4.85
CA GLN A 49 -2.80 -6.23 3.65
C GLN A 49 -3.88 -5.14 3.52
N PRO A 50 -3.85 -4.09 4.38
CA PRO A 50 -4.88 -3.05 4.38
C PRO A 50 -4.93 -2.19 3.11
N ARG A 51 -3.89 -2.23 2.26
CA ARG A 51 -3.88 -1.53 0.96
C ARG A 51 -4.50 -2.34 -0.17
N ARG A 52 -4.53 -3.68 -0.04
CA ARG A 52 -5.03 -4.61 -1.06
C ARG A 52 -6.52 -4.87 -0.93
N TYR A 53 -7.05 -4.75 0.29
CA TYR A 53 -8.43 -5.09 0.59
C TYR A 53 -9.18 -3.94 1.22
N LEU A 54 -10.41 -3.72 0.74
CA LEU A 54 -11.37 -2.82 1.33
C LEU A 54 -12.43 -3.62 2.07
N VAL A 55 -12.61 -3.34 3.37
CA VAL A 55 -13.52 -4.08 4.24
C VAL A 55 -14.68 -3.19 4.67
N ARG A 56 -15.92 -3.64 4.44
CA ARG A 56 -17.13 -2.89 4.80
C ARG A 56 -18.25 -3.80 5.32
N PRO A 57 -18.78 -3.56 6.53
CA PRO A 57 -18.17 -2.76 7.61
C PRO A 57 -16.91 -3.44 8.17
N ASN A 58 -15.91 -2.66 8.62
CA ASN A 58 -14.69 -3.19 9.25
C ASN A 58 -14.83 -3.38 10.77
N GLN A 59 -15.85 -2.78 11.39
CA GLN A 59 -16.23 -2.97 12.78
C GLN A 59 -17.72 -2.66 12.95
N GLY A 60 -18.35 -3.22 13.97
CA GLY A 60 -19.76 -3.03 14.21
C GLY A 60 -20.27 -3.84 15.41
N ILE A 61 -21.59 -3.89 15.56
CA ILE A 61 -22.29 -4.59 16.65
C ILE A 61 -23.35 -5.51 16.05
N ILE A 62 -23.35 -6.77 16.50
CA ILE A 62 -24.32 -7.79 16.14
C ILE A 62 -25.22 -8.01 17.35
N THR A 63 -26.50 -7.74 17.21
CA THR A 63 -27.47 -8.01 18.29
C THR A 63 -27.73 -9.51 18.40
N ALA A 64 -28.19 -9.97 19.57
CA ALA A 64 -28.50 -11.37 19.81
C ALA A 64 -29.40 -11.97 18.72
N GLY A 65 -28.98 -13.12 18.17
CA GLY A 65 -29.72 -13.86 17.14
C GLY A 65 -29.64 -13.27 15.73
N LYS A 66 -28.99 -12.11 15.54
CA LYS A 66 -28.82 -11.49 14.22
C LYS A 66 -27.52 -11.90 13.55
N THR A 67 -27.47 -11.58 12.27
CA THR A 67 -26.37 -11.85 11.38
C THR A 67 -25.96 -10.56 10.69
N GLU A 68 -24.66 -10.35 10.56
CA GLU A 68 -24.05 -9.20 9.88
C GLU A 68 -23.17 -9.68 8.73
N GLU A 69 -23.28 -9.05 7.57
CA GLU A 69 -22.44 -9.37 6.41
C GLU A 69 -21.31 -8.35 6.27
N VAL A 70 -20.08 -8.85 6.24
CA VAL A 70 -18.89 -8.06 5.96
C VAL A 70 -18.40 -8.35 4.55
N GLN A 71 -18.38 -7.30 3.73
CA GLN A 71 -17.90 -7.34 2.36
C GLN A 71 -16.40 -7.03 2.35
N ILE A 72 -15.64 -7.86 1.66
CA ILE A 72 -14.21 -7.69 1.46
C ILE A 72 -13.99 -7.59 -0.04
N LEU A 73 -13.50 -6.45 -0.50
CA LEU A 73 -13.25 -6.18 -1.91
C LEU A 73 -11.75 -6.16 -2.18
N LEU A 74 -11.33 -6.86 -3.22
CA LEU A 74 -9.96 -6.79 -3.73
C LEU A 74 -9.81 -5.53 -4.58
N VAL A 75 -8.80 -4.71 -4.25
CA VAL A 75 -8.52 -3.46 -4.97
C VAL A 75 -8.08 -3.76 -6.40
N GLU A 76 -8.61 -2.99 -7.35
CA GLU A 76 -8.44 -3.20 -8.79
C GLU A 76 -6.98 -3.35 -9.23
N LYS A 77 -6.07 -2.52 -8.71
CA LYS A 77 -4.65 -2.59 -9.00
C LYS A 77 -4.05 -3.96 -8.66
N ASP A 78 -4.33 -4.46 -7.45
CA ASP A 78 -3.83 -5.77 -6.99
C ASP A 78 -4.51 -6.90 -7.78
N LYS A 79 -5.82 -6.78 -8.04
CA LYS A 79 -6.55 -7.72 -8.90
C LYS A 79 -5.90 -7.83 -10.28
N ASN A 80 -5.60 -6.71 -10.93
CA ASN A 80 -5.01 -6.73 -12.27
C ASN A 80 -3.63 -7.39 -12.27
N SER A 81 -2.80 -7.11 -11.26
CA SER A 81 -1.49 -7.76 -11.09
C SER A 81 -1.61 -9.28 -10.91
N LEU A 82 -2.53 -9.73 -10.05
CA LEU A 82 -2.78 -11.16 -9.80
C LEU A 82 -3.36 -11.85 -11.05
N TYR A 83 -4.32 -11.22 -11.72
CA TYR A 83 -4.94 -11.77 -12.92
C TYR A 83 -3.94 -11.88 -14.08
N GLN A 84 -3.06 -10.89 -14.28
CA GLN A 84 -1.97 -10.99 -15.28
C GLN A 84 -1.00 -12.13 -14.96
N SER A 85 -0.68 -12.32 -13.67
CA SER A 85 0.15 -13.43 -13.23
C SER A 85 -0.52 -14.78 -13.50
N PHE A 86 -1.84 -14.87 -13.26
CA PHE A 86 -2.66 -16.03 -13.61
C PHE A 86 -2.67 -16.31 -15.11
N LEU A 87 -2.84 -15.29 -15.96
CA LEU A 87 -2.80 -15.47 -17.42
C LEU A 87 -1.44 -15.99 -17.93
N ARG A 88 -0.34 -15.61 -17.27
CA ARG A 88 1.02 -16.00 -17.68
C ARG A 88 1.44 -17.37 -17.17
N LEU A 89 1.10 -17.71 -15.93
CA LEU A 89 1.63 -18.87 -15.20
C LEU A 89 0.54 -19.85 -14.71
N GLY A 90 -0.72 -19.56 -15.00
CA GLY A 90 -1.88 -20.35 -14.56
C GLY A 90 -2.19 -20.19 -13.06
N GLN A 91 -2.97 -21.13 -12.53
CA GLN A 91 -3.43 -21.13 -11.14
C GLN A 91 -2.28 -21.16 -10.12
N ALA A 92 -1.15 -21.79 -10.45
CA ALA A 92 0.04 -21.87 -9.59
C ALA A 92 0.62 -20.49 -9.20
N ALA A 93 0.35 -19.46 -10.00
CA ALA A 93 0.75 -18.08 -9.69
C ALA A 93 0.04 -17.52 -8.45
N LEU A 94 -1.16 -18.02 -8.15
CA LEU A 94 -2.05 -17.51 -7.11
C LEU A 94 -1.90 -18.26 -5.78
N ASP A 95 -1.35 -19.47 -5.80
CA ASP A 95 -1.20 -20.36 -4.64
C ASP A 95 -0.29 -19.78 -3.54
N ASN A 96 0.57 -18.82 -3.90
CA ASN A 96 1.49 -18.17 -2.98
C ASN A 96 0.87 -17.01 -2.18
N CYS A 97 -0.46 -16.91 -2.14
CA CYS A 97 -1.14 -15.91 -1.31
C CYS A 97 -0.94 -16.21 0.18
N LYS A 98 -0.39 -15.24 0.91
CA LYS A 98 -0.15 -15.34 2.38
C LYS A 98 -1.06 -14.41 3.19
N ASP A 99 -2.01 -13.79 2.51
CA ASP A 99 -2.85 -12.76 3.09
C ASP A 99 -3.84 -13.40 4.08
N LYS A 100 -4.04 -12.69 5.19
CA LYS A 100 -4.80 -13.20 6.32
C LYS A 100 -5.73 -12.11 6.85
N PHE A 101 -6.92 -12.53 7.24
CA PHE A 101 -7.87 -11.73 7.98
C PHE A 101 -7.98 -12.23 9.40
N LEU A 102 -8.25 -11.31 10.32
CA LEU A 102 -8.51 -11.59 11.72
C LEU A 102 -9.84 -10.93 12.08
N VAL A 103 -10.82 -11.75 12.44
CA VAL A 103 -12.09 -11.29 13.03
C VAL A 103 -11.94 -11.39 14.54
N GLN A 104 -11.97 -10.23 15.20
CA GLN A 104 -12.03 -10.11 16.65
C GLN A 104 -13.49 -9.91 17.05
N SER A 105 -13.91 -10.57 18.12
CA SER A 105 -15.28 -10.50 18.63
C SER A 105 -15.26 -10.50 20.16
N THR A 106 -16.18 -9.75 20.77
CA THR A 106 -16.32 -9.69 22.23
C THR A 106 -17.74 -9.34 22.62
N PHE A 107 -18.19 -9.88 23.76
CA PHE A 107 -19.51 -9.55 24.30
C PHE A 107 -19.51 -8.13 24.85
N LEU A 108 -20.55 -7.37 24.52
CA LEU A 108 -20.79 -6.06 25.10
C LEU A 108 -21.52 -6.21 26.43
N ARG A 109 -21.08 -5.46 27.44
CA ARG A 109 -21.79 -5.39 28.72
C ARG A 109 -22.83 -4.28 28.69
N PRO A 110 -23.85 -4.32 29.56
CA PRO A 110 -24.81 -3.24 29.68
C PRO A 110 -24.20 -1.86 30.01
N SER A 111 -23.02 -1.84 30.64
CA SER A 111 -22.24 -0.61 30.92
C SER A 111 -21.61 0.00 29.68
N ASP A 112 -21.37 -0.80 28.65
CA ASP A 112 -20.76 -0.37 27.40
C ASP A 112 -21.91 0.17 26.52
N SER A 113 -22.34 1.41 26.78
CA SER A 113 -23.47 2.07 26.10
C SER A 113 -23.12 2.40 24.64
N LEU A 114 -22.91 1.38 23.83
CA LEU A 114 -22.49 1.46 22.43
C LEU A 114 -23.67 1.15 21.50
N SER A 115 -23.78 1.92 20.42
CA SER A 115 -24.77 1.70 19.36
C SER A 115 -24.08 1.31 18.06
N ALA A 116 -24.79 0.61 17.16
CA ALA A 116 -24.21 0.16 15.89
C ALA A 116 -23.73 1.30 14.97
N GLY A 117 -24.27 2.51 15.15
CA GLY A 117 -23.86 3.71 14.40
C GLY A 117 -22.74 4.52 15.07
N ASP A 118 -22.36 4.19 16.32
CA ASP A 118 -21.33 4.92 17.06
C ASP A 118 -19.93 4.37 16.75
N TYR A 119 -19.41 4.78 15.59
CA TYR A 119 -18.13 4.32 15.09
C TYR A 119 -16.94 4.82 15.94
N ASP A 120 -17.05 6.03 16.50
CA ASP A 120 -16.01 6.61 17.35
C ASP A 120 -15.97 5.89 18.71
N GLY A 121 -17.13 5.67 19.34
CA GLY A 121 -17.23 4.90 20.58
C GLY A 121 -16.72 3.45 20.43
N LEU A 122 -17.03 2.80 19.31
CA LEU A 122 -16.45 1.49 18.97
C LEU A 122 -14.93 1.55 18.84
N THR A 123 -14.40 2.58 18.21
CA THR A 123 -12.94 2.75 18.04
C THR A 123 -12.24 2.94 19.38
N GLU A 124 -12.81 3.74 20.28
CA GLU A 124 -12.30 3.91 21.65
C GLU A 124 -12.38 2.60 22.44
N PHE A 125 -13.49 1.89 22.37
CA PHE A 125 -13.69 0.60 23.03
C PHE A 125 -12.60 -0.40 22.60
N TRP A 126 -12.37 -0.56 21.30
CA TRP A 126 -11.31 -1.44 20.78
C TRP A 126 -9.91 -0.99 21.19
N THR A 127 -9.68 0.32 21.35
CA THR A 127 -8.41 0.87 21.82
C THR A 127 -8.18 0.53 23.30
N LYS A 128 -9.20 0.68 24.15
CA LYS A 128 -9.16 0.28 25.57
C LYS A 128 -8.86 -1.21 25.72
N LEU A 129 -9.53 -2.06 24.94
CA LEU A 129 -9.30 -3.50 24.93
C LEU A 129 -7.90 -3.89 24.46
N ALA A 130 -7.35 -3.19 23.47
CA ALA A 130 -6.01 -3.46 22.96
C ALA A 130 -4.90 -3.02 23.93
N SER A 131 -5.11 -1.93 24.67
CA SER A 131 -4.13 -1.41 25.64
C SER A 131 -4.03 -2.26 26.91
N ASN A 132 -5.15 -2.86 27.34
CA ASN A 132 -5.23 -3.62 28.59
C ASN A 132 -5.74 -5.07 28.36
N PRO A 133 -5.00 -5.92 27.63
CA PRO A 133 -5.48 -7.26 27.24
C PRO A 133 -5.69 -8.23 28.42
N ASN A 134 -5.08 -7.97 29.58
CA ASN A 134 -5.11 -8.84 30.75
C ASN A 134 -5.98 -8.30 31.89
N ASP A 135 -6.74 -7.23 31.66
CA ASP A 135 -7.60 -6.66 32.68
C ASP A 135 -8.85 -7.55 32.87
N PRO A 136 -9.06 -8.13 34.06
CA PRO A 136 -10.22 -8.99 34.33
C PRO A 136 -11.55 -8.23 34.29
N SER A 137 -11.51 -6.90 34.31
CA SER A 137 -12.70 -6.06 34.16
C SER A 137 -13.12 -5.85 32.70
N LEU A 138 -12.33 -6.29 31.71
CA LEU A 138 -12.68 -6.18 30.30
C LEU A 138 -13.25 -7.50 29.76
N PRO A 139 -14.18 -7.44 28.79
CA PRO A 139 -14.74 -8.65 28.22
C PRO A 139 -13.69 -9.41 27.40
N PRO A 140 -13.69 -10.76 27.44
CA PRO A 140 -12.70 -11.56 26.72
C PRO A 140 -12.84 -11.37 25.21
N ILE A 141 -11.71 -11.37 24.50
CA ILE A 141 -11.67 -11.27 23.03
C ILE A 141 -11.53 -12.65 22.42
N SER A 142 -12.48 -13.01 21.57
CA SER A 142 -12.39 -14.17 20.69
C SER A 142 -11.79 -13.75 19.34
N ASN A 143 -10.80 -14.50 18.87
CA ASN A 143 -10.06 -14.24 17.64
C ASN A 143 -10.26 -15.40 16.66
N LYS A 144 -10.79 -15.13 15.48
CA LYS A 144 -10.87 -16.10 14.37
C LYS A 144 -10.03 -15.61 13.20
N LYS A 145 -9.14 -16.47 12.71
CA LYS A 145 -8.24 -16.18 11.60
C LYS A 145 -8.77 -16.83 10.33
N LEU A 146 -8.74 -16.08 9.23
CA LEU A 146 -9.14 -16.54 7.91
C LEU A 146 -7.97 -16.35 6.94
N THR A 147 -7.75 -17.31 6.05
CA THR A 147 -6.75 -17.23 4.97
C THR A 147 -7.41 -16.83 3.66
N VAL A 148 -6.69 -16.13 2.81
CA VAL A 148 -7.21 -15.72 1.50
C VAL A 148 -6.73 -16.67 0.41
N ILE A 149 -7.65 -17.04 -0.47
CA ILE A 149 -7.37 -17.84 -1.66
C ILE A 149 -7.86 -17.07 -2.89
N HIS A 150 -7.04 -17.07 -3.94
CA HIS A 150 -7.42 -16.48 -5.23
C HIS A 150 -7.52 -17.59 -6.28
N THR A 151 -8.58 -17.59 -7.07
CA THR A 151 -8.76 -18.51 -8.19
C THR A 151 -9.03 -17.74 -9.47
N GLY A 152 -8.33 -18.07 -10.55
CA GLY A 152 -8.56 -17.44 -11.84
C GLY A 152 -9.63 -18.19 -12.64
N ILE A 153 -10.45 -17.44 -13.37
CA ILE A 153 -11.39 -17.98 -14.36
C ILE A 153 -10.92 -17.52 -15.73
N SER A 154 -10.36 -18.44 -16.52
CA SER A 154 -10.15 -18.25 -17.95
C SER A 154 -11.47 -18.48 -18.67
N SER A 155 -11.85 -17.59 -19.59
CA SER A 155 -13.07 -17.73 -20.40
C SER A 155 -12.97 -18.84 -21.47
N GLU A 156 -12.06 -19.81 -21.31
CA GLU A 156 -11.89 -20.95 -22.20
C GLU A 156 -12.19 -22.24 -21.43
N GLY A 157 -13.35 -22.84 -21.71
CA GLY A 157 -13.56 -24.28 -21.61
C GLY A 157 -14.18 -24.85 -20.33
N SER A 158 -15.50 -24.80 -20.22
CA SER A 158 -16.29 -25.88 -19.59
C SER A 158 -17.28 -26.43 -20.62
N THR A 159 -16.84 -27.44 -21.38
CA THR A 159 -17.69 -28.28 -22.23
C THR A 159 -17.70 -29.69 -21.69
N GLU A 160 -18.84 -30.09 -21.12
CA GLU A 160 -19.53 -31.38 -21.29
C GLU A 160 -21.02 -31.08 -21.00
N ARG A 161 -22.05 -31.49 -21.74
CA ARG A 161 -22.26 -32.45 -22.82
C ARG A 161 -23.63 -32.13 -23.46
N GLY A 162 -23.74 -32.21 -24.79
CA GLY A 162 -25.01 -32.39 -25.50
C GLY A 162 -25.66 -31.14 -26.08
N GLY A 163 -25.48 -30.93 -27.39
CA GLY A 163 -26.27 -29.96 -28.15
C GLY A 163 -25.59 -29.58 -29.47
N THR A 164 -26.17 -30.03 -30.58
CA THR A 164 -25.75 -29.80 -31.96
C THR A 164 -25.55 -28.31 -32.30
N VAL A 165 -24.46 -28.05 -33.03
CA VAL A 165 -24.07 -26.77 -33.66
C VAL A 165 -25.18 -26.26 -34.61
N PRO A 166 -25.35 -24.93 -34.74
CA PRO A 166 -25.14 -24.34 -36.07
C PRO A 166 -24.09 -23.22 -36.05
N ALA A 167 -23.37 -23.15 -37.16
CA ALA A 167 -22.20 -22.31 -37.39
C ALA A 167 -22.57 -20.89 -37.86
N GLY A 168 -21.62 -19.97 -37.66
CA GLY A 168 -21.30 -18.96 -38.68
C GLY A 168 -21.61 -17.51 -38.30
N ALA A 169 -20.63 -16.78 -37.76
CA ALA A 169 -20.28 -15.40 -38.13
C ALA A 169 -19.26 -14.72 -37.16
N GLY A 170 -19.15 -15.16 -35.90
CA GLY A 170 -18.34 -14.45 -34.88
C GLY A 170 -16.92 -14.98 -34.64
N ALA A 171 -16.67 -16.26 -34.91
CA ALA A 171 -15.42 -16.93 -34.52
C ALA A 171 -14.21 -16.52 -35.40
N GLU A 172 -14.43 -16.17 -36.67
CA GLU A 172 -13.36 -15.75 -37.58
C GLU A 172 -12.81 -14.37 -37.20
N THR A 173 -13.70 -13.45 -36.82
CA THR A 173 -13.32 -12.12 -36.33
C THR A 173 -12.56 -12.16 -35.00
N GLU A 174 -12.89 -13.09 -34.11
CA GLU A 174 -12.15 -13.27 -32.85
C GLU A 174 -10.77 -13.88 -33.10
N LEU A 175 -10.68 -14.86 -34.00
CA LEU A 175 -9.40 -15.47 -34.39
C LEU A 175 -8.46 -14.44 -35.04
N GLU A 176 -8.97 -13.54 -35.87
CA GLU A 176 -8.19 -12.44 -36.46
C GLU A 176 -7.73 -11.42 -35.43
N GLN A 177 -8.57 -11.06 -34.46
CA GLN A 177 -8.16 -10.19 -33.35
C GLN A 177 -7.09 -10.84 -32.48
N MET A 178 -7.19 -12.15 -32.26
CA MET A 178 -6.22 -12.91 -31.46
C MET A 178 -4.88 -13.04 -32.19
N LYS A 179 -4.91 -13.28 -33.51
CA LYS A 179 -3.71 -13.22 -34.37
C LYS A 179 -3.06 -11.83 -34.36
N LYS A 180 -3.85 -10.76 -34.46
CA LYS A 180 -3.33 -9.39 -34.44
C LYS A 180 -2.67 -9.04 -33.10
N LYS A 181 -3.24 -9.49 -31.98
CA LYS A 181 -2.63 -9.34 -30.65
C LYS A 181 -1.35 -10.15 -30.51
N TYR A 182 -1.31 -11.36 -31.08
CA TYR A 182 -0.10 -12.17 -31.12
C TYR A 182 1.02 -11.47 -31.91
N ASP A 183 0.72 -10.97 -33.10
CA ASP A 183 1.69 -10.24 -33.93
C ASP A 183 2.19 -8.97 -33.25
N GLU A 184 1.32 -8.24 -32.55
CA GLU A 184 1.69 -7.06 -31.76
C GLU A 184 2.61 -7.41 -30.58
N LEU A 185 2.33 -8.51 -29.87
CA LEU A 185 3.20 -9.00 -28.79
C LEU A 185 4.56 -9.46 -29.32
N VAL A 186 4.58 -10.16 -30.45
CA VAL A 186 5.82 -10.59 -31.10
C VAL A 186 6.61 -9.36 -31.52
N ALA A 187 5.99 -8.37 -32.18
CA ALA A 187 6.64 -7.13 -32.56
C ALA A 187 7.19 -6.36 -31.34
N PHE A 188 6.44 -6.29 -30.24
CA PHE A 188 6.90 -5.67 -29.00
C PHE A 188 8.10 -6.41 -28.39
N SER A 189 8.10 -7.74 -28.42
CA SER A 189 9.23 -8.56 -27.94
C SER A 189 10.51 -8.36 -28.76
N VAL A 190 10.37 -8.23 -30.09
CA VAL A 190 11.48 -7.91 -31.00
C VAL A 190 12.01 -6.51 -30.72
N ASN A 191 11.11 -5.52 -30.53
CA ASN A 191 11.51 -4.16 -30.19
C ASN A 191 12.28 -4.10 -28.86
N LEU A 192 11.79 -4.77 -27.81
CA LEU A 192 12.49 -4.86 -26.53
C LEU A 192 13.86 -5.54 -26.67
N THR A 193 13.97 -6.54 -27.53
CA THR A 193 15.26 -7.21 -27.80
C THR A 193 16.23 -6.25 -28.49
N ALA A 194 15.75 -5.48 -29.47
CA ALA A 194 16.55 -4.45 -30.13
C ALA A 194 16.99 -3.34 -29.15
N GLU A 195 16.10 -2.84 -28.30
CA GLU A 195 16.44 -1.86 -27.26
C GLU A 195 17.48 -2.40 -26.28
N ARG A 196 17.33 -3.67 -25.86
CA ARG A 196 18.29 -4.36 -24.99
C ARG A 196 19.66 -4.48 -25.65
N ASP A 197 19.72 -4.80 -26.93
CA ASP A 197 20.98 -4.91 -27.65
C ASP A 197 21.63 -3.54 -27.91
N VAL A 198 20.82 -2.51 -28.17
CA VAL A 198 21.30 -1.11 -28.25
C VAL A 198 21.92 -0.69 -26.92
N LEU A 199 21.20 -0.88 -25.80
CA LEU A 199 21.69 -0.53 -24.47
C LEU A 199 22.96 -1.30 -24.10
N ASN A 200 23.01 -2.60 -24.43
CA ASN A 200 24.18 -3.42 -24.15
C ASN A 200 25.41 -2.97 -24.96
N ASN A 201 25.22 -2.63 -26.24
CA ASN A 201 26.28 -2.06 -27.08
C ASN A 201 26.74 -0.68 -26.58
N THR A 202 25.82 0.20 -26.16
CA THR A 202 26.15 1.50 -25.58
C THR A 202 26.93 1.35 -24.27
N LEU A 203 26.56 0.39 -23.42
CA LEU A 203 27.30 0.08 -22.19
C LEU A 203 28.72 -0.38 -22.53
N GLU A 204 28.87 -1.33 -23.46
CA GLU A 204 30.19 -1.81 -23.87
C GLU A 204 31.07 -0.70 -24.47
N GLN A 205 30.49 0.19 -25.30
CA GLN A 205 31.19 1.35 -25.84
C GLN A 205 31.66 2.29 -24.73
N THR A 206 30.76 2.66 -23.82
CA THR A 206 31.07 3.55 -22.68
C THR A 206 32.16 2.94 -21.79
N LYS A 207 32.10 1.63 -21.55
CA LYS A 207 33.12 0.89 -20.79
C LYS A 207 34.48 0.90 -21.50
N ARG A 208 34.52 0.68 -22.82
CA ARG A 208 35.75 0.72 -23.61
C ARG A 208 36.37 2.12 -23.63
N ASP A 209 35.55 3.16 -23.77
CA ASP A 209 36.01 4.54 -23.78
C ASP A 209 36.51 4.99 -22.41
N LEU A 210 35.84 4.60 -21.33
CA LEU A 210 36.32 4.85 -19.97
C LEU A 210 37.66 4.14 -19.73
N ASN A 211 37.80 2.88 -20.15
CA ASN A 211 39.05 2.14 -20.00
C ASN A 211 40.20 2.77 -20.81
N ARG A 212 39.90 3.31 -22.01
CA ARG A 212 40.86 4.11 -22.79
C ARG A 212 41.25 5.41 -22.10
N TYR A 213 40.29 6.11 -21.47
CA TYR A 213 40.57 7.33 -20.71
C TYR A 213 41.46 7.03 -19.51
N MET A 214 41.16 5.96 -18.74
CA MET A 214 41.96 5.51 -17.61
C MET A 214 43.38 5.10 -18.02
N ALA A 215 43.53 4.40 -19.15
CA ALA A 215 44.85 4.04 -19.69
C ALA A 215 45.65 5.27 -20.13
N LYS A 216 45.00 6.28 -20.74
CA LYS A 216 45.64 7.55 -21.10
C LYS A 216 46.03 8.38 -19.87
N ALA A 217 45.21 8.38 -18.82
CA ALA A 217 45.53 9.05 -17.56
C ALA A 217 46.74 8.40 -16.87
N ALA A 218 46.78 7.06 -16.79
CA ALA A 218 47.92 6.32 -16.23
C ALA A 218 49.22 6.52 -17.04
N ALA A 219 49.13 6.62 -18.37
CA ALA A 219 50.29 6.90 -19.21
C ALA A 219 50.82 8.34 -19.03
N LYS A 220 49.94 9.31 -18.75
CA LYS A 220 50.32 10.70 -18.48
C LYS A 220 51.05 10.82 -17.14
N ASP A 221 50.60 10.09 -16.11
CA ASP A 221 51.27 10.04 -14.81
C ASP A 221 52.66 9.39 -14.89
N ASN A 222 52.87 8.41 -15.79
CA ASN A 222 54.19 7.82 -16.05
C ASN A 222 55.13 8.71 -16.88
N SER A 223 54.61 9.67 -17.65
CA SER A 223 55.41 10.57 -18.50
C SER A 223 55.81 11.88 -17.81
N GLY A 224 55.25 12.18 -16.63
CA GLY A 224 55.53 13.39 -15.85
C GLY A 224 56.67 13.26 -14.82
N GLY A 225 57.29 12.09 -14.70
CA GLY A 225 58.29 11.80 -13.66
C GLY A 225 59.69 11.57 -14.21
N ALA A 226 60.31 12.59 -14.79
CA ALA A 226 61.73 12.55 -15.17
C ALA A 226 62.45 13.85 -14.78
N ALA A 227 62.51 14.14 -13.47
CA ALA A 227 63.56 14.94 -12.86
C ALA A 227 63.53 14.78 -11.33
N GLY A 228 64.66 14.36 -10.74
CA GLY A 228 65.02 14.75 -9.38
C GLY A 228 64.67 13.79 -8.23
N GLU A 229 65.69 13.03 -7.84
CA GLU A 229 66.05 12.70 -6.45
C GLU A 229 65.38 11.56 -5.66
N ARG A 230 66.24 11.01 -4.81
CA ARG A 230 66.17 9.73 -4.10
C ARG A 230 65.28 9.80 -2.86
N SER A 231 64.80 8.62 -2.47
CA SER A 231 64.71 8.13 -1.08
C SER A 231 63.31 7.91 -0.50
N VAL A 232 62.95 6.61 -0.47
CA VAL A 232 62.31 5.85 0.63
C VAL A 232 60.88 6.19 1.03
N GLY A 233 60.00 5.19 0.88
CA GLY A 233 58.81 5.05 1.71
C GLY A 233 57.57 4.56 0.96
N SER A 234 57.29 3.27 1.08
CA SER A 234 56.15 2.55 0.51
C SER A 234 54.76 3.04 0.96
N THR A 235 53.77 2.73 0.10
CA THR A 235 52.29 2.68 0.23
C THR A 235 51.59 3.82 -0.52
N GLY A 236 50.83 3.63 -1.60
CA GLY A 236 49.96 2.52 -1.97
C GLY A 236 48.51 2.89 -1.64
N GLY A 237 47.78 3.52 -2.56
CA GLY A 237 46.32 3.62 -2.48
C GLY A 237 45.70 4.97 -2.87
N SER A 238 44.97 4.95 -3.97
CA SER A 238 43.88 5.86 -4.42
C SER A 238 43.44 6.99 -3.48
N SER A 239 43.44 8.22 -4.00
CA SER A 239 42.82 9.41 -3.41
C SER A 239 41.28 9.31 -3.37
N GLY A 240 40.75 8.49 -2.46
CA GLY A 240 39.39 8.63 -1.95
C GLY A 240 39.40 9.64 -0.80
N PHE A 241 38.43 10.54 -0.75
CA PHE A 241 38.25 11.44 0.40
C PHE A 241 38.18 10.60 1.68
N SER A 242 39.17 10.76 2.57
CA SER A 242 39.23 10.04 3.83
C SER A 242 37.94 10.26 4.63
N PHE A 243 37.41 9.23 5.28
CA PHE A 243 36.22 9.32 6.13
C PHE A 243 36.29 10.49 7.14
N PHE A 244 37.50 10.83 7.56
CA PHE A 244 37.78 11.96 8.43
C PHE A 244 37.49 13.33 7.77
N THR A 245 37.74 13.49 6.47
CA THR A 245 37.44 14.75 5.76
C THR A 245 35.94 14.91 5.55
N VAL A 246 35.23 13.82 5.21
CA VAL A 246 33.76 13.84 5.10
C VAL A 246 33.11 14.17 6.45
N LEU A 247 33.62 13.61 7.55
CA LEU A 247 33.11 13.86 8.89
C LEU A 247 33.40 15.30 9.36
N MET A 248 34.57 15.84 9.05
CA MET A 248 34.89 17.25 9.31
C MET A 248 34.00 18.20 8.52
N VAL A 249 33.76 17.93 7.23
CA VAL A 249 32.85 18.74 6.41
C VAL A 249 31.42 18.67 6.96
N ALA A 250 30.93 17.48 7.32
CA ALA A 250 29.62 17.31 7.93
C ALA A 250 29.47 18.07 9.25
N LEU A 251 30.52 18.08 10.10
CA LEU A 251 30.52 18.83 11.36
C LEU A 251 30.45 20.34 11.12
N ILE A 252 31.19 20.85 10.12
CA ILE A 252 31.17 22.26 9.74
C ILE A 252 29.77 22.67 9.26
N PHE A 253 29.14 21.87 8.39
CA PHE A 253 27.78 22.14 7.93
C PHE A 253 26.74 22.04 9.04
N TRP A 254 26.92 21.12 9.99
CA TRP A 254 26.04 20.99 11.16
C TRP A 254 26.14 22.21 12.08
N LEU A 255 27.36 22.67 12.38
CA LEU A 255 27.60 23.88 13.17
C LEU A 255 27.09 25.14 12.46
N ALA A 256 27.29 25.24 11.15
CA ALA A 256 26.74 26.34 10.34
C ALA A 256 25.20 26.34 10.34
N GLY A 257 24.57 25.15 10.28
CA GLY A 257 23.12 24.98 10.39
C GLY A 257 22.57 25.42 11.75
N CYS A 258 23.22 25.01 12.84
CA CYS A 258 22.87 25.44 14.20
C CYS A 258 23.03 26.96 14.38
N TYR A 259 24.12 27.54 13.85
CA TYR A 259 24.37 28.99 13.90
C TYR A 259 23.35 29.78 13.08
N SER A 260 22.96 29.28 11.90
CA SER A 260 21.94 29.89 11.05
C SER A 260 20.54 29.85 11.69
N GLN A 261 20.18 28.77 12.39
CA GLN A 261 18.94 28.70 13.16
C GLN A 261 18.91 29.72 14.30
N ALA A 262 20.03 29.92 15.00
CA ALA A 262 20.14 30.89 16.09
C ALA A 262 19.97 32.35 15.64
N GLN A 263 20.25 32.67 14.37
CA GLN A 263 20.08 34.02 13.81
C GLN A 263 18.71 34.27 13.15
N GLY A 264 17.77 33.31 13.20
CA GLY A 264 16.39 33.53 12.75
C GLY A 264 16.22 33.85 11.25
N LYS A 265 17.24 33.65 10.42
CA LYS A 265 17.18 33.83 8.95
C LYS A 265 17.14 32.47 8.25
N ALA A 266 16.10 31.69 8.54
CA ALA A 266 15.82 30.43 7.86
C ALA A 266 14.76 30.58 6.73
N SER A 267 14.57 31.80 6.20
CA SER A 267 13.66 32.05 5.07
C SER A 267 14.07 31.34 3.77
N PHE A 268 15.30 30.80 3.70
CA PHE A 268 15.77 30.04 2.53
C PHE A 268 15.27 28.58 2.53
N LEU A 269 15.01 27.98 3.70
CA LEU A 269 14.61 26.57 3.82
C LEU A 269 13.15 26.31 3.41
N GLN A 270 12.33 27.36 3.25
CA GLN A 270 10.98 27.25 2.69
C GLN A 270 10.95 27.09 1.16
N SER A 271 12.07 27.27 0.46
CA SER A 271 12.14 27.07 -1.00
C SER A 271 12.41 25.62 -1.41
N ILE A 272 12.57 24.71 -0.45
CA ILE A 272 12.85 23.28 -0.71
C ILE A 272 11.55 22.48 -0.57
N PRO A 273 10.98 21.96 -1.67
CA PRO A 273 9.61 21.40 -1.70
C PRO A 273 9.40 20.13 -0.86
N VAL A 274 10.44 19.53 -0.31
CA VAL A 274 10.37 18.23 0.38
C VAL A 274 10.37 18.36 1.92
N LEU A 275 10.73 19.52 2.50
CA LEU A 275 10.85 19.69 3.96
C LEU A 275 9.78 20.59 4.60
N GLY A 276 8.98 21.32 3.83
CA GLY A 276 7.99 22.28 4.35
C GLY A 276 6.85 21.64 5.17
N SER A 277 6.46 20.40 4.87
CA SER A 277 5.30 19.76 5.50
C SER A 277 5.57 19.12 6.87
N LYS A 278 6.81 19.20 7.38
CA LYS A 278 7.22 18.54 8.64
C LYS A 278 7.39 19.50 9.81
N PHE A 279 7.26 20.82 9.61
CA PHE A 279 7.48 21.83 10.64
C PHE A 279 6.31 22.80 10.88
N GLU A 280 5.12 22.51 10.35
CA GLU A 280 3.91 23.25 10.73
C GLU A 280 3.46 22.77 12.13
N SER A 281 3.64 23.62 13.14
CA SER A 281 3.01 23.45 14.45
C SER A 281 1.66 24.20 14.47
N PRO A 282 0.65 23.70 15.20
CA PRO A 282 -0.71 24.22 15.12
C PRO A 282 -0.81 25.62 15.72
N ILE A 283 -1.22 26.60 14.91
CA ILE A 283 -1.48 27.97 15.37
C ILE A 283 -2.66 27.94 16.34
N ALA A 284 -2.38 28.44 17.55
CA ALA A 284 -3.31 28.65 18.64
C ALA A 284 -4.47 29.56 18.22
N ALA A 285 -5.67 29.17 18.66
CA ALA A 285 -6.89 29.95 18.56
C ALA A 285 -6.71 31.33 19.22
N ALA A 286 -6.97 32.39 18.45
CA ALA A 286 -7.11 33.75 18.97
C ALA A 286 -8.59 34.04 19.32
N PRO A 287 -8.85 34.83 20.37
CA PRO A 287 -10.17 35.01 20.95
C PRO A 287 -11.04 35.97 20.11
N VAL A 288 -12.32 35.60 19.98
CA VAL A 288 -13.37 36.42 19.40
C VAL A 288 -13.76 37.56 20.36
N THR A 289 -13.57 38.81 19.93
CA THR A 289 -14.22 39.99 20.53
C THR A 289 -15.39 40.45 19.65
N PRO A 290 -16.51 40.90 20.26
CA PRO A 290 -17.76 41.15 19.54
C PRO A 290 -17.80 42.54 18.90
N SER A 291 -18.15 42.61 17.61
CA SER A 291 -18.40 43.86 16.90
C SER A 291 -19.88 44.29 17.00
N SER A 292 -20.08 45.49 17.54
CA SER A 292 -21.33 46.27 17.63
C SER A 292 -21.87 46.69 16.24
N PRO A 293 -23.18 46.98 16.07
CA PRO A 293 -23.86 47.00 14.77
C PRO A 293 -23.91 48.39 14.11
N PRO A 294 -24.12 48.48 12.78
CA PRO A 294 -24.46 49.74 12.14
C PRO A 294 -25.98 49.96 12.06
N LYS A 295 -26.35 51.22 12.32
CA LYS A 295 -27.68 51.83 12.18
C LYS A 295 -28.21 51.76 10.74
N THR A 296 -29.52 51.62 10.59
CA THR A 296 -30.23 52.07 9.37
C THR A 296 -31.56 52.72 9.75
N THR A 297 -31.57 54.03 9.57
CA THR A 297 -32.65 55.00 9.30
C THR A 297 -34.13 54.57 9.28
N THR A 298 -34.91 55.29 10.10
CA THR A 298 -36.34 55.63 9.99
C THR A 298 -36.64 56.50 8.76
N THR A 299 -37.75 56.24 8.05
CA THR A 299 -38.66 57.18 7.32
C THR A 299 -39.85 56.34 6.80
N THR A 300 -41.05 56.33 7.41
CA THR A 300 -42.24 57.21 7.27
C THR A 300 -43.27 56.72 6.22
N GLU A 301 -44.54 56.63 6.65
CA GLU A 301 -45.82 56.61 5.89
C GLU A 301 -46.11 55.39 4.98
N GLU A 302 -47.33 54.87 4.82
CA GLU A 302 -48.68 55.46 4.86
C GLU A 302 -49.74 54.32 4.99
N LEU A 303 -50.91 54.67 5.58
CA LEU A 303 -52.24 54.01 5.56
C LEU A 303 -52.46 52.65 6.23
#